data_AF-A0A3R6K8T4-F1
#
_entry.id   AF-A0A3R6K8T4-F1
#
_cell.length_a   1.000
_cell.length_b   1.000
_cell.length_c   1.000
_cell.angle_alpha   90.00
_cell.angle_beta   90.00
_cell.angle_gamma   90.00
#
_symmetry.space_group_name_H-M   'P 1'
#
loop_
_entity.id
_entity.type
_entity.pdbx_description
1 polymer ?
#
loop_
_entity_poly.entity_id
_entity_poly.type
_entity_poly.pdbx_seq_one_letter_code
_entity_poly.pdbx_strand_id
1 'polypeptide(L)'
;MLLNYQQIKEKAGRIRKYHATLPNKREETIIAQKTKKSSSDKAKKIQWHPAFYAAAELELKENIEELDLISEYHLSKEPVRIDLLIIKEENADKVMKNEIGHIMRKYNVLEYKGPGDELSIDTLYKTLGYACLYKGYGKTTNEIPAEELTVSLFREAYPKELFLELKRKGYTLEEKYPGIYYVGGNILFPVQIVVISRLSRVMHSSLRILSANADIEDIRKFLEQTENMKTPRERNNIDAVLQASVSANYEIYQKVRRANGMCEALRELMKDEIEQDVARGEARGEARGIIDTCYDLGLKEDAILERLQKKLNISLKTAQEYLKTFGKQMI
;
A
#
# COMPACT_ATOMS: atom_id res chain seq x y z
N MET A 1 -19.94 -33.15 20.89
CA MET A 1 -19.81 -32.73 22.30
C MET A 1 -19.62 -31.22 22.28
N LEU A 2 -20.67 -30.46 22.58
CA LEU A 2 -20.71 -28.99 22.48
C LEU A 2 -19.92 -28.39 23.66
N LEU A 3 -18.83 -27.67 23.39
CA LEU A 3 -18.16 -26.86 24.40
C LEU A 3 -18.98 -25.58 24.65
N ASN A 4 -19.57 -25.49 25.84
CA ASN A 4 -20.29 -24.31 26.30
C ASN A 4 -19.31 -23.14 26.53
N TYR A 5 -19.45 -22.09 25.72
CA TYR A 5 -18.76 -20.82 25.91
C TYR A 5 -19.62 -19.90 26.78
N GLN A 6 -19.19 -19.59 28.00
CA GLN A 6 -19.82 -18.55 28.82
C GLN A 6 -19.18 -17.19 28.50
N GLN A 7 -19.97 -16.26 27.93
CA GLN A 7 -19.63 -14.85 27.83
C GLN A 7 -20.01 -14.14 29.13
N ILE A 8 -19.02 -13.66 29.89
CA ILE A 8 -19.27 -12.74 31.00
C ILE A 8 -19.22 -11.31 30.45
N LYS A 9 -20.30 -10.55 30.66
CA LYS A 9 -20.42 -9.12 30.32
C LYS A 9 -20.00 -8.29 31.52
N GLU A 10 -18.94 -7.50 31.41
CA GLU A 10 -18.72 -6.37 32.32
C GLU A 10 -18.91 -5.05 31.56
N LYS A 11 -19.59 -4.11 32.20
CA LYS A 11 -20.00 -2.84 31.61
C LYS A 11 -19.10 -1.74 32.16
N ALA A 12 -18.16 -1.25 31.35
CA ALA A 12 -17.45 -0.01 31.60
C ALA A 12 -17.29 0.75 30.27
N GLY A 13 -17.84 1.98 30.22
CA GLY A 13 -17.60 3.06 29.25
C GLY A 13 -17.23 2.74 27.79
N ARG A 14 -18.16 3.04 26.86
CA ARG A 14 -18.02 3.37 25.41
C ARG A 14 -16.94 2.72 24.51
N ILE A 15 -16.30 1.62 24.90
CA ILE A 15 -15.40 0.82 24.06
C ILE A 15 -15.74 -0.65 24.28
N ARG A 16 -16.15 -1.38 23.21
CA ARG A 16 -16.33 -2.83 23.26
C ARG A 16 -14.96 -3.50 23.16
N LYS A 17 -14.44 -4.05 24.27
CA LYS A 17 -13.28 -4.94 24.26
C LYS A 17 -13.74 -6.38 24.40
N TYR A 18 -13.39 -7.24 23.44
CA TYR A 18 -13.58 -8.68 23.54
C TYR A 18 -12.25 -9.29 24.00
N HIS A 19 -12.23 -9.95 25.16
CA HIS A 19 -11.11 -10.79 25.58
C HIS A 19 -11.55 -12.26 25.52
N ALA A 20 -10.73 -13.10 24.88
CA ALA A 20 -10.85 -14.55 24.96
C ALA A 20 -9.76 -15.07 25.92
N THR A 21 -10.17 -15.56 27.08
CA THR A 21 -9.30 -16.34 27.97
C THR A 21 -9.40 -17.82 27.56
N LEU A 22 -8.28 -18.38 27.10
CA LEU A 22 -8.15 -19.81 26.84
C LEU A 22 -7.77 -20.54 28.15
N PRO A 23 -8.37 -21.71 28.45
CA PRO A 23 -7.93 -22.52 29.57
C PRO A 23 -6.57 -23.17 29.27
N ASN A 24 -5.67 -22.97 30.22
CA ASN A 24 -4.30 -23.47 30.27
C ASN A 24 -4.25 -25.00 30.13
N LYS A 25 -3.56 -25.54 29.11
CA LYS A 25 -2.94 -26.86 29.18
C LYS A 25 -1.56 -26.85 28.50
N ARG A 26 -0.56 -27.04 29.37
CA ARG A 26 0.82 -27.39 29.06
C ARG A 26 0.87 -28.69 28.25
N GLU A 27 1.68 -28.71 27.21
CA GLU A 27 2.58 -29.83 26.94
C GLU A 27 3.81 -29.28 26.21
N GLU A 28 4.96 -29.53 26.81
CA GLU A 28 6.29 -29.10 26.38
C GLU A 28 6.74 -29.98 25.22
N THR A 29 7.24 -29.39 24.15
CA THR A 29 8.27 -30.06 23.33
C THR A 29 9.31 -29.03 22.91
N ILE A 30 10.41 -29.08 23.64
CA ILE A 30 11.63 -28.32 23.44
C ILE A 30 12.30 -28.86 22.16
N ILE A 31 12.45 -28.01 21.14
CA ILE A 31 13.53 -28.16 20.16
C ILE A 31 14.30 -26.85 20.13
N ALA A 32 15.46 -26.87 20.77
CA ALA A 32 16.40 -25.78 20.84
C ALA A 32 17.18 -25.63 19.52
N GLN A 33 17.24 -24.37 19.08
CA GLN A 33 18.39 -23.67 18.48
C GLN A 33 18.94 -24.10 17.12
N LYS A 34 18.76 -23.17 16.15
CA LYS A 34 19.94 -22.53 15.53
C LYS A 34 19.66 -21.04 15.31
N THR A 35 20.17 -20.24 16.23
CA THR A 35 20.33 -18.80 16.08
C THR A 35 21.28 -18.50 14.92
N LYS A 36 20.74 -17.99 13.82
CA LYS A 36 21.49 -17.14 12.89
C LYS A 36 21.01 -15.71 13.07
N LYS A 37 21.74 -14.98 13.90
CA LYS A 37 21.73 -13.52 13.93
C LYS A 37 22.38 -13.08 12.61
N SER A 38 21.58 -12.65 11.64
CA SER A 38 22.06 -11.87 10.50
C SER A 38 21.43 -10.49 10.56
N SER A 39 22.22 -9.56 11.07
CA SER A 39 22.00 -8.12 10.93
C SER A 39 22.34 -7.69 9.50
N SER A 40 21.31 -7.50 8.67
CA SER A 40 21.23 -6.49 7.60
C SER A 40 19.95 -6.73 6.78
N ASP A 41 19.13 -5.69 6.65
CA ASP A 41 18.08 -5.49 5.66
C ASP A 41 16.87 -6.46 5.68
N LYS A 42 15.91 -6.17 6.57
CA LYS A 42 14.51 -6.29 6.16
C LYS A 42 14.09 -4.93 5.62
N ALA A 43 14.19 -4.74 4.30
CA ALA A 43 13.35 -3.75 3.64
C ALA A 43 11.91 -3.99 4.15
N LYS A 44 11.34 -3.02 4.87
CA LYS A 44 9.98 -3.15 5.37
C LYS A 44 9.09 -3.42 4.15
N LYS A 45 8.45 -4.58 4.11
CA LYS A 45 7.53 -4.94 3.01
C LYS A 45 6.46 -3.85 2.92
N ILE A 46 6.38 -3.20 1.77
CA ILE A 46 5.48 -2.07 1.51
C ILE A 46 4.03 -2.54 1.70
N GLN A 47 3.26 -1.75 2.45
CA GLN A 47 1.87 -2.06 2.79
C GLN A 47 0.92 -1.48 1.75
N TRP A 48 0.83 -2.14 0.59
CA TRP A 48 0.01 -1.63 -0.53
C TRP A 48 -1.50 -1.68 -0.30
N HIS A 49 -2.03 -2.65 0.46
CA HIS A 49 -3.48 -2.78 0.67
C HIS A 49 -4.06 -1.68 1.58
N PRO A 50 -3.45 -1.37 2.75
CA PRO A 50 -3.88 -0.21 3.54
C PRO A 50 -3.80 1.11 2.76
N ALA A 51 -2.74 1.31 1.96
CA ALA A 51 -2.62 2.48 1.10
C ALA A 51 -3.70 2.53 0.02
N PHE A 52 -4.08 1.39 -0.56
CA PHE A 52 -5.19 1.30 -1.50
C PHE A 52 -6.53 1.68 -0.85
N TYR A 53 -6.82 1.23 0.38
CA TYR A 53 -8.05 1.61 1.06
C TYR A 53 -8.12 3.12 1.31
N ALA A 54 -7.01 3.69 1.77
CA ALA A 54 -6.89 5.13 1.97
C ALA A 54 -7.05 5.91 0.64
N ALA A 55 -6.44 5.44 -0.44
CA ALA A 55 -6.61 6.05 -1.76
C ALA A 55 -8.06 5.94 -2.25
N ALA A 56 -8.69 4.78 -2.15
CA ALA A 56 -10.08 4.59 -2.55
C ALA A 56 -11.04 5.53 -1.78
N GLU A 57 -10.77 5.77 -0.50
CA GLU A 57 -11.54 6.72 0.30
C GLU A 57 -11.34 8.17 -0.16
N LEU A 58 -10.10 8.58 -0.44
CA LEU A 58 -9.80 9.90 -1.01
C LEU A 58 -10.43 10.08 -2.39
N GLU A 59 -10.44 9.02 -3.20
CA GLU A 59 -10.99 8.96 -4.54
C GLU A 59 -12.52 9.16 -4.56
N LEU A 60 -13.21 8.58 -3.58
CA LEU A 60 -14.67 8.64 -3.44
C LEU A 60 -15.15 9.72 -2.44
N LYS A 61 -14.25 10.63 -2.02
CA LYS A 61 -14.52 11.62 -0.96
C LYS A 61 -15.78 12.45 -1.18
N GLU A 62 -16.14 12.74 -2.43
CA GLU A 62 -17.31 13.57 -2.72
C GLU A 62 -18.65 12.86 -2.44
N ASN A 63 -18.62 11.53 -2.36
CA ASN A 63 -19.77 10.70 -2.04
C ASN A 63 -19.60 9.97 -0.69
N ILE A 64 -18.54 10.23 0.08
CA ILE A 64 -18.13 9.38 1.22
C ILE A 64 -19.16 9.28 2.35
N GLU A 65 -19.98 10.32 2.55
CA GLU A 65 -21.04 10.33 3.57
C GLU A 65 -22.21 9.38 3.22
N GLU A 66 -22.29 8.93 1.96
CA GLU A 66 -23.34 8.04 1.44
C GLU A 66 -22.81 6.60 1.21
N LEU A 67 -21.58 6.32 1.64
CA LEU A 67 -20.87 5.05 1.42
C LEU A 67 -20.34 4.47 2.72
N ASP A 68 -20.58 3.18 2.94
CA ASP A 68 -19.89 2.40 3.96
C ASP A 68 -18.75 1.59 3.32
N LEU A 69 -17.52 1.87 3.74
CA LEU A 69 -16.29 1.24 3.21
C LEU A 69 -15.73 0.30 4.26
N ILE A 70 -15.76 -1.01 3.97
CA ILE A 70 -15.31 -2.04 4.90
C ILE A 70 -14.08 -2.74 4.31
N SER A 71 -12.90 -2.38 4.84
CA SER A 71 -11.62 -3.00 4.49
C SER A 71 -11.49 -4.40 5.10
N GLU A 72 -10.86 -5.33 4.37
CA GLU A 72 -10.60 -6.70 4.81
C GLU A 72 -11.86 -7.40 5.33
N TYR A 73 -12.96 -7.31 4.58
CA TYR A 73 -14.24 -7.89 4.97
C TYR A 73 -14.13 -9.42 5.02
N HIS A 74 -14.37 -9.98 6.21
CA HIS A 74 -14.30 -11.41 6.46
C HIS A 74 -15.59 -12.09 6.03
N LEU A 75 -15.48 -13.00 5.05
CA LEU A 75 -16.61 -13.77 4.54
C LEU A 75 -16.99 -14.91 5.52
N SER A 76 -16.04 -15.46 6.26
CA SER A 76 -16.31 -16.53 7.23
C SER A 76 -15.47 -16.40 8.49
N LYS A 77 -15.63 -17.33 9.44
CA LYS A 77 -14.82 -17.38 10.68
C LYS A 77 -13.31 -17.59 10.42
N GLU A 78 -12.89 -18.03 9.22
CA GLU A 78 -11.50 -18.09 8.73
C GLU A 78 -11.42 -17.85 7.18
N PRO A 79 -10.21 -17.88 6.54
CA PRO A 79 -9.43 -16.75 6.04
C PRO A 79 -9.91 -16.10 4.72
N VAL A 80 -11.13 -16.39 4.25
CA VAL A 80 -11.65 -15.82 3.00
C VAL A 80 -12.00 -14.34 3.24
N ARG A 81 -11.33 -13.44 2.52
CA ARG A 81 -11.47 -11.99 2.68
C ARG A 81 -11.67 -11.30 1.34
N ILE A 82 -12.55 -10.31 1.35
CA ILE A 82 -12.64 -9.27 0.30
C ILE A 82 -11.71 -8.14 0.73
N ASP A 83 -10.94 -7.59 -0.21
CA ASP A 83 -10.02 -6.48 0.10
C ASP A 83 -10.82 -5.25 0.54
N LEU A 84 -11.79 -4.83 -0.26
CA LEU A 84 -12.67 -3.72 0.08
C LEU A 84 -14.12 -4.01 -0.34
N LEU A 85 -15.06 -3.82 0.57
CA LEU A 85 -16.48 -3.84 0.28
C LEU A 85 -17.02 -2.42 0.41
N ILE A 86 -17.64 -1.91 -0.67
CA ILE A 86 -18.31 -0.59 -0.65
C ILE A 86 -19.82 -0.81 -0.72
N ILE A 87 -20.54 -0.33 0.30
CA ILE A 87 -21.99 -0.40 0.39
C ILE A 87 -22.56 1.01 0.21
N LYS A 88 -23.44 1.19 -0.77
CA LYS A 88 -24.20 2.45 -0.94
C LYS A 88 -25.41 2.44 -0.01
N GLU A 89 -25.66 3.56 0.67
CA GLU A 89 -26.85 3.74 1.50
C GLU A 89 -28.15 3.68 0.68
N GLU A 90 -29.26 3.29 1.33
CA GLU A 90 -30.59 3.33 0.70
C GLU A 90 -30.94 4.79 0.35
N ASN A 91 -31.30 5.03 -0.93
CA ASN A 91 -31.48 6.34 -1.58
C ASN A 91 -30.21 7.05 -2.08
N ALA A 92 -29.09 6.36 -2.23
CA ALA A 92 -27.95 6.83 -3.04
C ALA A 92 -28.26 6.80 -4.55
N ASP A 93 -29.45 7.29 -4.94
CA ASP A 93 -29.87 7.58 -6.32
C ASP A 93 -29.08 8.77 -6.91
N LYS A 94 -28.30 9.47 -6.07
CA LYS A 94 -27.31 10.42 -6.56
C LYS A 94 -26.27 9.69 -7.38
N VAL A 95 -26.11 10.17 -8.61
CA VAL A 95 -25.03 9.78 -9.51
C VAL A 95 -23.71 9.97 -8.77
N MET A 96 -22.94 8.89 -8.64
CA MET A 96 -21.56 8.96 -8.15
C MET A 96 -20.82 9.98 -9.00
N LYS A 97 -20.12 10.94 -8.39
CA LYS A 97 -19.39 11.94 -9.18
C LYS A 97 -18.13 11.35 -9.81
N ASN A 98 -17.52 10.40 -9.10
CA ASN A 98 -16.34 9.70 -9.56
C ASN A 98 -16.73 8.62 -10.59
N GLU A 99 -16.04 8.62 -11.73
CA GLU A 99 -16.29 7.70 -12.85
C GLU A 99 -16.06 6.22 -12.52
N ILE A 100 -15.21 5.91 -11.54
CA ILE A 100 -15.05 4.56 -10.97
C ILE A 100 -16.36 4.07 -10.32
N GLY A 101 -17.15 5.01 -9.75
CA GLY A 101 -18.40 4.74 -9.09
C GLY A 101 -19.60 4.56 -10.03
N HIS A 102 -19.50 4.90 -11.31
CA HIS A 102 -20.68 4.93 -12.19
C HIS A 102 -21.31 3.56 -12.44
N ILE A 103 -20.51 2.49 -12.45
CA ILE A 103 -21.01 1.11 -12.56
C ILE A 103 -21.46 0.53 -11.21
N MET A 104 -21.07 1.18 -10.10
CA MET A 104 -21.26 0.64 -8.76
C MET A 104 -22.73 0.61 -8.37
N ARG A 105 -23.19 -0.58 -7.99
CA ARG A 105 -24.54 -0.82 -7.43
C ARG A 105 -24.51 -0.74 -5.92
N LYS A 106 -25.56 -1.21 -5.22
CA LYS A 106 -25.60 -1.14 -3.75
C LYS A 106 -24.39 -1.81 -3.10
N TYR A 107 -23.96 -2.97 -3.59
CA TYR A 107 -22.84 -3.73 -3.03
C TYR A 107 -21.72 -3.89 -4.05
N ASN A 108 -20.52 -3.41 -3.72
CA ASN A 108 -19.38 -3.43 -4.62
C ASN A 108 -18.22 -4.17 -3.98
N VAL A 109 -17.89 -5.32 -4.56
CA VAL A 109 -16.81 -6.20 -4.10
C VAL A 109 -15.55 -5.86 -4.87
N LEU A 110 -14.55 -5.35 -4.16
CA LEU A 110 -13.28 -4.92 -4.74
C LEU A 110 -12.17 -5.90 -4.40
N GLU A 111 -11.31 -6.15 -5.39
CA GLU A 111 -10.02 -6.82 -5.21
C GLU A 111 -8.93 -5.93 -5.82
N TYR A 112 -7.83 -5.80 -5.09
CA TYR A 112 -6.68 -5.00 -5.49
C TYR A 112 -5.43 -5.87 -5.63
N LYS A 113 -4.68 -5.64 -6.70
CA LYS A 113 -3.35 -6.20 -6.90
C LYS A 113 -2.32 -5.09 -6.87
N GLY A 114 -1.42 -5.18 -5.89
CA GLY A 114 -0.34 -4.23 -5.69
C GLY A 114 0.63 -4.18 -6.87
N PRO A 115 1.46 -3.13 -6.97
CA PRO A 115 2.53 -3.05 -7.96
C PRO A 115 3.41 -4.31 -7.94
N GLY A 116 3.64 -4.88 -9.13
CA GLY A 116 4.40 -6.13 -9.31
C GLY A 116 3.56 -7.41 -9.23
N ASP A 117 2.34 -7.37 -8.69
CA ASP A 117 1.44 -8.53 -8.67
C ASP A 117 0.71 -8.71 -10.01
N GLU A 118 0.35 -9.95 -10.30
CA GLU A 118 -0.46 -10.30 -11.47
C GLU A 118 -1.96 -10.17 -11.18
N LEU A 119 -2.70 -9.59 -12.14
CA LEU A 119 -4.15 -9.71 -12.22
C LEU A 119 -4.49 -10.66 -13.37
N SER A 120 -4.81 -11.89 -13.00
CA SER A 120 -5.12 -13.01 -13.91
C SER A 120 -6.61 -13.29 -13.98
N ILE A 121 -7.02 -14.19 -14.89
CA ILE A 121 -8.41 -14.67 -14.97
C ILE A 121 -8.86 -15.35 -13.67
N ASP A 122 -7.96 -16.03 -12.98
CA ASP A 122 -8.24 -16.70 -11.72
C ASP A 122 -8.60 -15.68 -10.63
N THR A 123 -7.98 -14.50 -10.68
CA THR A 123 -8.35 -13.41 -9.78
C THR A 123 -9.78 -12.95 -10.04
N LEU A 124 -10.17 -12.81 -11.31
CA LEU A 124 -11.56 -12.48 -11.66
C LEU A 124 -12.54 -13.54 -11.13
N TYR A 125 -12.31 -14.82 -11.39
CA TYR A 125 -13.19 -15.89 -10.91
C TYR A 125 -13.24 -15.97 -9.38
N LYS A 126 -12.11 -15.76 -8.71
CA LYS A 126 -12.02 -15.70 -7.25
C LYS A 126 -12.89 -14.55 -6.71
N THR A 127 -12.77 -13.35 -7.27
CA THR A 127 -13.54 -12.18 -6.82
C THR A 127 -15.03 -12.31 -7.16
N LEU A 128 -15.39 -12.89 -8.31
CA LEU A 128 -16.78 -13.31 -8.58
C LEU A 128 -17.29 -14.30 -7.54
N GLY A 129 -16.46 -15.27 -7.14
CA GLY A 129 -16.75 -16.22 -6.06
C GLY A 129 -16.99 -15.52 -4.72
N TYR A 130 -16.21 -14.50 -4.38
CA TYR A 130 -16.43 -13.68 -3.18
C TYR A 130 -17.77 -12.94 -3.22
N ALA A 131 -18.15 -12.38 -4.37
CA ALA A 131 -19.46 -11.75 -4.54
C ALA A 131 -20.61 -12.75 -4.38
N CYS A 132 -20.47 -13.98 -4.91
CA CYS A 132 -21.42 -15.06 -4.69
C CYS A 132 -21.52 -15.47 -3.21
N LEU A 133 -20.39 -15.58 -2.51
CA LEU A 133 -20.39 -15.89 -1.07
C LEU A 133 -21.06 -14.78 -0.27
N TYR A 134 -20.73 -13.52 -0.55
CA TYR A 134 -21.36 -12.37 0.08
C TYR A 134 -22.88 -12.39 -0.11
N LYS A 135 -23.36 -12.62 -1.34
CA LYS A 135 -24.79 -12.84 -1.63
C LYS A 135 -25.38 -13.96 -0.77
N GLY A 136 -24.69 -15.10 -0.69
CA GLY A 136 -25.14 -16.30 0.01
C GLY A 136 -25.20 -16.15 1.53
N TYR A 137 -24.56 -15.13 2.12
CA TYR A 137 -24.58 -14.88 3.56
C TYR A 137 -25.73 -13.99 4.04
N GLY A 138 -26.64 -13.60 3.15
CA GLY A 138 -27.93 -13.04 3.56
C GLY A 138 -28.61 -13.94 4.60
N LYS A 139 -29.09 -13.35 5.68
CA LYS A 139 -29.85 -14.00 6.75
C LYS A 139 -31.26 -14.36 6.31
N THR A 140 -31.80 -13.63 5.33
CA THR A 140 -33.10 -13.91 4.72
C THR A 140 -32.95 -14.20 3.22
N THR A 141 -33.98 -14.82 2.66
CA THR A 141 -34.02 -15.16 1.23
C THR A 141 -33.82 -13.89 0.39
N ASN A 142 -32.78 -13.92 -0.44
CA ASN A 142 -32.43 -12.82 -1.34
C ASN A 142 -32.21 -11.46 -0.65
N GLU A 143 -31.75 -11.44 0.61
CA GLU A 143 -31.42 -10.21 1.34
C GLU A 143 -30.42 -9.32 0.58
N ILE A 144 -29.47 -9.95 -0.11
CA ILE A 144 -28.51 -9.30 -1.00
C ILE A 144 -28.87 -9.71 -2.44
N PRO A 145 -29.59 -8.88 -3.21
CA PRO A 145 -29.96 -9.20 -4.59
C PRO A 145 -28.73 -9.30 -5.50
N ALA A 146 -28.78 -10.19 -6.52
CA ALA A 146 -27.63 -10.38 -7.41
C ALA A 146 -27.46 -9.17 -8.35
N GLU A 147 -28.59 -8.61 -8.75
CA GLU A 147 -28.75 -7.38 -9.49
C GLU A 147 -28.22 -6.16 -8.75
N GLU A 148 -27.98 -6.22 -7.44
CA GLU A 148 -27.40 -5.13 -6.64
C GLU A 148 -25.90 -5.28 -6.39
N LEU A 149 -25.27 -6.33 -6.93
CA LEU A 149 -23.84 -6.60 -6.81
C LEU A 149 -23.07 -6.10 -8.03
N THR A 150 -21.84 -5.64 -7.77
CA THR A 150 -20.83 -5.27 -8.77
C THR A 150 -19.46 -5.77 -8.31
N VAL A 151 -18.60 -6.14 -9.25
CA VAL A 151 -17.20 -6.51 -8.97
C VAL A 151 -16.25 -5.50 -9.61
N SER A 152 -15.24 -5.07 -8.87
CA SER A 152 -14.24 -4.11 -9.35
C SER A 152 -12.83 -4.62 -9.07
N LEU A 153 -12.03 -4.79 -10.12
CA LEU A 153 -10.65 -5.27 -10.02
C LEU A 153 -9.69 -4.10 -10.25
N PHE A 154 -8.74 -3.88 -9.34
CA PHE A 154 -7.76 -2.79 -9.44
C PHE A 154 -6.35 -3.35 -9.62
N ARG A 155 -5.61 -2.78 -10.58
CA ARG A 155 -4.17 -3.05 -10.76
C ARG A 155 -3.47 -1.82 -11.32
N GLU A 156 -2.21 -1.64 -10.94
CA GLU A 156 -1.34 -0.64 -11.54
C GLU A 156 -1.11 -0.87 -13.05
N ALA A 157 -0.41 -1.95 -13.40
CA ALA A 157 -0.02 -2.26 -14.76
C ALA A 157 -1.19 -2.77 -15.62
N TYR A 158 -1.16 -2.44 -16.91
CA TYR A 158 -2.15 -2.92 -17.87
C TYR A 158 -2.10 -4.46 -18.01
N PRO A 159 -3.18 -5.19 -17.67
CA PRO A 159 -3.18 -6.64 -17.59
C PRO A 159 -3.43 -7.30 -18.95
N LYS A 160 -2.40 -7.27 -19.83
CA LYS A 160 -2.49 -7.76 -21.22
C LYS A 160 -3.04 -9.18 -21.33
N GLU A 161 -2.51 -10.11 -20.54
CA GLU A 161 -2.89 -11.54 -20.60
C GLU A 161 -4.34 -11.76 -20.20
N LEU A 162 -4.80 -11.14 -19.10
CA LEU A 162 -6.20 -11.18 -18.70
C LEU A 162 -7.13 -10.65 -19.81
N PHE A 163 -6.77 -9.54 -20.44
CA PHE A 163 -7.61 -8.92 -21.47
C PHE A 163 -7.70 -9.80 -22.73
N LEU A 164 -6.58 -10.42 -23.11
CA LEU A 164 -6.55 -11.40 -24.21
C LEU A 164 -7.41 -12.62 -23.88
N GLU A 165 -7.31 -13.14 -22.66
CA GLU A 165 -8.09 -14.30 -22.23
C GLU A 165 -9.60 -14.00 -22.16
N LEU A 166 -10.00 -12.84 -21.64
CA LEU A 166 -11.40 -12.41 -21.62
C LEU A 166 -12.00 -12.39 -23.02
N LYS A 167 -11.28 -11.80 -23.99
CA LYS A 167 -11.70 -11.79 -25.40
C LYS A 167 -11.79 -13.20 -25.99
N ARG A 168 -10.82 -14.07 -25.70
CA ARG A 168 -10.85 -15.48 -26.15
C ARG A 168 -12.06 -16.26 -25.60
N LYS A 169 -12.51 -15.92 -24.39
CA LYS A 169 -13.71 -16.50 -23.76
C LYS A 169 -15.02 -15.84 -24.23
N GLY A 170 -14.96 -14.86 -25.14
CA GLY A 170 -16.14 -14.20 -25.70
C GLY A 170 -16.68 -13.01 -24.89
N TYR A 171 -15.94 -12.54 -23.88
CA TYR A 171 -16.29 -11.29 -23.19
C TYR A 171 -15.88 -10.07 -24.01
N THR A 172 -16.64 -8.99 -23.87
CA THR A 172 -16.32 -7.70 -24.47
C THR A 172 -15.60 -6.81 -23.46
N LEU A 173 -14.68 -5.98 -23.92
CA LEU A 173 -13.97 -5.00 -23.11
C LEU A 173 -14.20 -3.62 -23.72
N GLU A 174 -14.95 -2.78 -23.02
CA GLU A 174 -15.18 -1.37 -23.36
C GLU A 174 -14.33 -0.50 -22.42
N GLU A 175 -13.40 0.29 -22.96
CA GLU A 175 -12.76 1.35 -22.17
C GLU A 175 -13.75 2.50 -22.00
N LYS A 176 -14.52 2.46 -20.90
CA LYS A 176 -15.60 3.42 -20.68
C LYS A 176 -15.06 4.82 -20.40
N TYR A 177 -13.99 4.86 -19.63
CA TYR A 177 -13.22 6.04 -19.26
C TYR A 177 -11.73 5.71 -19.34
N PRO A 178 -10.82 6.70 -19.42
CA PRO A 178 -9.38 6.43 -19.47
C PRO A 178 -8.94 5.49 -18.33
N GLY A 179 -8.48 4.29 -18.68
CA GLY A 179 -8.05 3.28 -17.70
C GLY A 179 -9.15 2.52 -16.97
N ILE A 180 -10.44 2.76 -17.25
CA ILE A 180 -11.57 2.05 -16.65
C ILE A 180 -12.28 1.22 -17.72
N TYR A 181 -12.18 -0.10 -17.59
CA TYR A 181 -12.69 -1.04 -18.59
C TYR A 181 -13.89 -1.80 -18.04
N TYR A 182 -15.03 -1.72 -18.72
CA TYR A 182 -16.20 -2.54 -18.41
C TYR A 182 -16.12 -3.86 -19.15
N VAL A 183 -16.35 -4.96 -18.41
CA VAL A 183 -16.40 -6.31 -18.96
C VAL A 183 -17.86 -6.63 -19.26
N GLY A 184 -18.19 -6.78 -20.54
CA GLY A 184 -19.52 -7.13 -21.02
C GLY A 184 -19.59 -8.57 -21.54
N GLY A 185 -20.79 -8.98 -21.96
CA GLY A 185 -21.12 -10.35 -22.34
C GLY A 185 -21.90 -11.08 -21.25
N ASN A 186 -21.91 -12.41 -21.29
CA ASN A 186 -22.64 -13.24 -20.32
C ASN A 186 -21.85 -13.41 -19.01
N ILE A 187 -21.72 -12.32 -18.25
CA ILE A 187 -21.04 -12.28 -16.95
C ILE A 187 -22.05 -12.11 -15.81
N LEU A 188 -21.80 -12.76 -14.68
CA LEU A 188 -22.78 -12.92 -13.59
C LEU A 188 -23.14 -11.60 -12.89
N PHE A 189 -22.16 -10.73 -12.71
CA PHE A 189 -22.31 -9.39 -12.14
C PHE A 189 -21.63 -8.39 -13.09
N PRO A 190 -22.02 -7.11 -13.12
CA PRO A 190 -21.23 -6.09 -13.78
C PRO A 190 -19.82 -6.10 -13.21
N VAL A 191 -18.85 -6.01 -14.09
CA VAL A 191 -17.44 -6.02 -13.74
C VAL A 191 -16.74 -4.84 -14.38
N GLN A 192 -15.96 -4.12 -13.58
CA GLN A 192 -14.95 -3.20 -14.09
C GLN A 192 -13.54 -3.66 -13.74
N ILE A 193 -12.61 -3.39 -14.64
CA ILE A 193 -11.18 -3.51 -14.41
C ILE A 193 -10.57 -2.11 -14.51
N VAL A 194 -9.99 -1.66 -13.41
CA VAL A 194 -9.37 -0.34 -13.28
C VAL A 194 -7.85 -0.49 -13.38
N VAL A 195 -7.29 0.09 -14.43
CA VAL A 195 -5.86 0.13 -14.72
C VAL A 195 -5.31 1.47 -14.26
N ILE A 196 -4.77 1.52 -13.04
CA ILE A 196 -4.36 2.76 -12.37
C ILE A 196 -3.33 3.54 -13.23
N SER A 197 -2.40 2.84 -13.88
CA SER A 197 -1.40 3.46 -14.77
C SER A 197 -1.98 4.13 -16.03
N ARG A 198 -3.28 4.01 -16.29
CA ARG A 198 -3.99 4.66 -17.42
C ARG A 198 -5.06 5.65 -16.99
N LEU A 199 -5.33 5.75 -15.69
CA LEU A 199 -6.27 6.73 -15.15
C LEU A 199 -5.80 8.16 -15.43
N SER A 200 -6.77 9.09 -15.50
CA SER A 200 -6.49 10.52 -15.56
C SER A 200 -5.67 10.97 -14.35
N ARG A 201 -4.51 11.57 -14.61
CA ARG A 201 -3.60 12.10 -13.57
C ARG A 201 -4.26 13.15 -12.69
N VAL A 202 -5.19 13.92 -13.28
CA VAL A 202 -5.89 15.01 -12.59
C VAL A 202 -7.08 14.49 -11.80
N MET A 203 -7.85 13.53 -12.34
CA MET A 203 -9.05 13.07 -11.64
C MET A 203 -8.71 12.06 -10.53
N HIS A 204 -7.70 11.21 -10.75
CA HIS A 204 -7.43 10.03 -9.92
C HIS A 204 -6.05 10.04 -9.28
N SER A 205 -5.54 11.22 -8.89
CA SER A 205 -4.16 11.36 -8.39
C SER A 205 -3.88 10.46 -7.17
N SER A 206 -4.90 10.19 -6.35
CA SER A 206 -4.81 9.36 -5.15
C SER A 206 -4.42 7.91 -5.46
N LEU A 207 -5.02 7.35 -6.52
CA LEU A 207 -4.70 6.01 -7.01
C LEU A 207 -3.40 6.01 -7.82
N ARG A 208 -3.18 7.03 -8.66
CA ARG A 208 -2.03 7.12 -9.58
C ARG A 208 -0.66 6.96 -8.92
N ILE A 209 -0.52 7.41 -7.67
CA ILE A 209 0.74 7.32 -6.94
C ILE A 209 0.95 5.97 -6.26
N LEU A 210 -0.02 5.05 -6.31
CA LEU A 210 0.14 3.65 -5.89
C LEU A 210 0.90 2.84 -6.95
N SER A 211 2.17 3.18 -7.16
CA SER A 211 3.04 2.58 -8.16
C SER A 211 4.42 2.27 -7.56
N ALA A 212 5.03 1.19 -8.02
CA ALA A 212 6.44 0.89 -7.72
C ALA A 212 7.43 1.76 -8.52
N ASN A 213 6.94 2.50 -9.52
CA ASN A 213 7.72 3.40 -10.36
C ASN A 213 6.91 4.70 -10.59
N ALA A 214 6.60 5.40 -9.52
CA ALA A 214 5.75 6.59 -9.57
C ALA A 214 6.34 7.69 -10.47
N ASP A 215 5.50 8.29 -11.32
CA ASP A 215 5.87 9.44 -12.14
C ASP A 215 5.98 10.69 -11.24
N ILE A 216 7.02 11.49 -11.45
CA ILE A 216 7.24 12.73 -10.70
C ILE A 216 6.03 13.67 -10.78
N GLU A 217 5.34 13.68 -11.91
CA GLU A 217 4.19 14.54 -12.12
C GLU A 217 2.92 14.00 -11.42
N ASP A 218 2.77 12.68 -11.31
CA ASP A 218 1.69 12.10 -10.49
C ASP A 218 1.88 12.45 -9.01
N ILE A 219 3.13 12.40 -8.52
CA ILE A 219 3.48 12.80 -7.15
C ILE A 219 3.13 14.28 -6.93
N ARG A 220 3.56 15.17 -7.82
CA ARG A 220 3.25 16.59 -7.73
C ARG A 220 1.75 16.82 -7.70
N LYS A 221 1.01 16.17 -8.60
CA LYS A 221 -0.43 16.38 -8.71
C LYS A 221 -1.19 15.91 -7.47
N PHE A 222 -0.78 14.80 -6.89
CA PHE A 222 -1.33 14.34 -5.62
C PHE A 222 -1.06 15.32 -4.48
N LEU A 223 0.17 15.81 -4.34
CA LEU A 223 0.53 16.79 -3.31
C LEU A 223 -0.26 18.10 -3.45
N GLU A 224 -0.41 18.62 -4.68
CA GLU A 224 -1.25 19.81 -4.97
C GLU A 224 -2.71 19.61 -4.55
N GLN A 225 -3.29 18.45 -4.87
CA GLN A 225 -4.72 18.20 -4.61
C GLN A 225 -5.02 17.96 -3.14
N THR A 226 -4.03 17.49 -2.39
CA THR A 226 -4.17 17.14 -0.96
C THR A 226 -3.82 18.28 -0.02
N GLU A 227 -3.17 19.35 -0.50
CA GLU A 227 -2.70 20.48 0.32
C GLU A 227 -3.80 21.11 1.21
N ASN A 228 -5.03 21.19 0.70
CA ASN A 228 -6.15 21.81 1.40
C ASN A 228 -7.02 20.82 2.20
N MET A 229 -6.68 19.52 2.19
CA MET A 229 -7.41 18.49 2.93
C MET A 229 -6.93 18.47 4.39
N LYS A 230 -7.80 18.85 5.31
CA LYS A 230 -7.40 19.18 6.71
C LYS A 230 -8.09 18.34 7.77
N THR A 231 -9.10 17.54 7.41
CA THR A 231 -9.76 16.70 8.41
C THR A 231 -8.81 15.60 8.90
N PRO A 232 -8.93 15.11 10.14
CA PRO A 232 -8.10 14.01 10.63
C PRO A 232 -8.19 12.75 9.76
N ARG A 233 -9.38 12.47 9.23
CA ARG A 233 -9.64 11.33 8.34
C ARG A 233 -8.87 11.46 7.02
N GLU A 234 -8.98 12.61 6.36
CA GLU A 234 -8.23 12.88 5.12
C GLU A 234 -6.71 12.82 5.35
N ARG A 235 -6.21 13.44 6.42
CA ARG A 235 -4.77 13.43 6.74
C ARG A 235 -4.25 12.00 6.95
N ASN A 236 -4.95 11.19 7.72
CA ASN A 236 -4.58 9.79 7.92
C ASN A 236 -4.52 9.01 6.59
N ASN A 237 -5.47 9.26 5.68
CA ASN A 237 -5.45 8.62 4.38
C ASN A 237 -4.29 9.10 3.51
N ILE A 238 -4.04 10.42 3.48
CA ILE A 238 -2.92 11.01 2.75
C ILE A 238 -1.60 10.42 3.25
N ASP A 239 -1.43 10.33 4.56
CA ASP A 239 -0.24 9.76 5.19
C ASP A 239 -0.06 8.29 4.81
N ALA A 240 -1.11 7.48 4.83
CA ALA A 240 -1.06 6.08 4.45
C ALA A 240 -0.66 5.89 2.97
N VAL A 241 -1.20 6.71 2.08
CA VAL A 241 -0.87 6.68 0.65
C VAL A 241 0.58 7.14 0.43
N LEU A 242 0.98 8.26 1.03
CA LEU A 242 2.35 8.78 0.91
C LEU A 242 3.38 7.83 1.50
N GLN A 243 3.08 7.18 2.64
CA GLN A 243 3.98 6.23 3.26
C GLN A 243 4.31 5.07 2.30
N ALA A 244 3.31 4.49 1.64
CA ALA A 244 3.54 3.43 0.66
C ALA A 244 4.30 3.94 -0.58
N SER A 245 3.91 5.10 -1.10
CA SER A 245 4.52 5.68 -2.30
C SER A 245 5.99 6.11 -2.07
N VAL A 246 6.31 6.75 -0.95
CA VAL A 246 7.68 7.13 -0.56
C VAL A 246 8.53 5.88 -0.34
N SER A 247 8.01 4.88 0.36
CA SER A 247 8.73 3.62 0.59
C SER A 247 9.10 2.92 -0.71
N ALA A 248 8.26 3.03 -1.74
CA ALA A 248 8.52 2.46 -3.07
C ALA A 248 9.45 3.34 -3.93
N ASN A 249 9.37 4.66 -3.80
CA ASN A 249 9.94 5.63 -4.74
C ASN A 249 10.86 6.67 -4.07
N TYR A 250 11.59 6.27 -3.01
CA TYR A 250 12.36 7.16 -2.14
C TYR A 250 13.22 8.19 -2.90
N GLU A 251 14.00 7.73 -3.87
CA GLU A 251 14.91 8.58 -4.67
C GLU A 251 14.18 9.66 -5.47
N ILE A 252 12.96 9.38 -5.96
CA ILE A 252 12.16 10.34 -6.71
C ILE A 252 11.60 11.40 -5.77
N TYR A 253 11.10 10.99 -4.60
CA TYR A 253 10.61 11.92 -3.58
C TYR A 253 11.71 12.84 -3.05
N GLN A 254 12.95 12.34 -2.91
CA GLN A 254 14.11 13.17 -2.59
C GLN A 254 14.36 14.27 -3.64
N LYS A 255 14.16 13.98 -4.94
CA LYS A 255 14.28 14.97 -6.01
C LYS A 255 13.14 15.99 -5.97
N VAL A 256 11.90 15.54 -5.81
CA VAL A 256 10.71 16.42 -5.69
C VAL A 256 10.90 17.41 -4.55
N ARG A 257 11.38 16.92 -3.40
CA ARG A 257 11.68 17.72 -2.20
C ARG A 257 12.69 18.86 -2.47
N ARG A 258 13.72 18.59 -3.28
CA ARG A 258 14.77 19.58 -3.59
C ARG A 258 14.32 20.63 -4.60
N ALA A 259 13.37 20.29 -5.47
CA ALA A 259 12.91 21.15 -6.56
C ALA A 259 11.72 22.05 -6.17
N ASN A 260 10.82 21.55 -5.32
CA ASN A 260 9.60 22.26 -4.95
C ASN A 260 9.69 22.71 -3.48
N GLY A 261 9.55 24.02 -3.22
CA GLY A 261 9.32 24.56 -1.88
C GLY A 261 8.24 23.73 -1.17
N MET A 262 8.66 22.99 -0.16
CA MET A 262 8.06 21.72 0.28
C MET A 262 6.70 21.83 0.99
N CYS A 263 5.81 20.85 0.77
CA CYS A 263 4.62 20.60 1.57
C CYS A 263 5.01 20.06 2.96
N GLU A 264 4.46 20.63 4.04
CA GLU A 264 4.81 20.31 5.44
C GLU A 264 4.61 18.82 5.76
N ALA A 265 3.55 18.18 5.23
CA ALA A 265 3.28 16.76 5.43
C ALA A 265 4.37 15.84 4.84
N LEU A 266 4.91 16.18 3.67
CA LEU A 266 6.00 15.40 3.07
C LEU A 266 7.31 15.55 3.88
N ARG A 267 7.52 16.72 4.47
CA ARG A 267 8.64 17.04 5.36
C ARG A 267 8.56 16.21 6.65
N GLU A 268 7.35 16.16 7.21
CA GLU A 268 6.81 15.22 8.20
C GLU A 268 7.30 13.78 8.03
N LEU A 269 6.74 13.16 6.98
CA LEU A 269 6.86 11.74 6.69
C LEU A 269 8.29 11.28 6.43
N MET A 270 9.12 12.14 5.84
CA MET A 270 10.50 11.80 5.49
C MET A 270 11.50 12.12 6.61
N LYS A 271 11.07 12.64 7.77
CA LYS A 271 11.97 13.15 8.82
C LYS A 271 13.00 12.12 9.29
N ASP A 272 12.57 10.91 9.62
CA ASP A 272 13.47 9.85 10.11
C ASP A 272 14.51 9.45 9.05
N GLU A 273 14.09 9.39 7.78
CA GLU A 273 14.97 9.07 6.67
C GLU A 273 15.92 10.23 6.33
N ILE A 274 15.48 11.48 6.54
CA ILE A 274 16.31 12.68 6.45
C ILE A 274 17.39 12.66 7.54
N GLU A 275 17.02 12.35 8.79
CA GLU A 275 17.99 12.24 9.89
C GLU A 275 19.05 11.17 9.58
N GLN A 276 18.64 10.04 9.01
CA GLN A 276 19.58 9.01 8.55
C GLN A 276 20.45 9.48 7.38
N ASP A 277 19.91 10.20 6.41
CA ASP A 277 20.68 10.78 5.29
C ASP A 277 21.69 11.81 5.76
N VAL A 278 21.31 12.68 6.70
CA VAL A 278 22.19 13.68 7.31
C VAL A 278 23.32 12.98 8.06
N ALA A 279 23.01 12.01 8.91
CA ALA A 279 24.01 11.24 9.64
C ALA A 279 24.98 10.49 8.69
N ARG A 280 24.46 9.92 7.59
CA ARG A 280 25.29 9.31 6.54
C ARG A 280 26.17 10.35 5.82
N GLY A 281 25.64 11.54 5.58
CA GLY A 281 26.36 12.67 4.98
C GLY A 281 27.51 13.16 5.85
N GLU A 282 27.25 13.38 7.14
CA GLU A 282 28.24 13.76 8.14
C GLU A 282 29.35 12.71 8.25
N ALA A 283 29.00 11.43 8.40
CA ALA A 283 29.97 10.34 8.46
C ALA A 283 30.83 10.25 7.20
N ARG A 284 30.27 10.50 6.00
CA ARG A 284 31.02 10.57 4.74
C ARG A 284 31.94 11.79 4.68
N GLY A 285 31.48 12.95 5.14
CA GLY A 285 32.28 14.17 5.21
C GLY A 285 33.49 14.02 6.14
N GLU A 286 33.25 13.48 7.34
CA GLU A 286 34.32 13.16 8.29
C GLU A 286 35.29 12.10 7.74
N ALA A 287 34.77 11.02 7.12
CA ALA A 287 35.61 10.01 6.48
C ALA A 287 36.51 10.63 5.42
N ARG A 288 35.96 11.50 4.55
CA ARG A 288 36.73 12.20 3.52
C ARG A 288 37.83 13.07 4.14
N GLY A 289 37.52 13.86 5.17
CA GLY A 289 38.52 14.68 5.85
C GLY A 289 39.63 13.87 6.53
N ILE A 290 39.28 12.73 7.15
CA ILE A 290 40.26 11.80 7.73
C ILE A 290 41.18 11.25 6.63
N ILE A 291 40.62 10.77 5.51
CA ILE A 291 41.37 10.20 4.40
C ILE A 291 42.33 11.24 3.80
N ASP A 292 41.82 12.43 3.51
CA ASP A 292 42.56 13.58 2.95
C ASP A 292 43.78 13.92 3.84
N THR A 293 43.54 14.14 5.12
CA THR A 293 44.60 14.43 6.10
C THR A 293 45.61 13.29 6.22
N CYS A 294 45.18 12.03 6.15
CA CYS A 294 46.09 10.91 6.28
C CYS A 294 46.98 10.72 5.04
N TYR A 295 46.46 11.00 3.85
CA TYR A 295 47.26 10.99 2.62
C TYR A 295 48.28 12.13 2.60
N ASP A 296 47.88 13.35 3.02
CA ASP A 296 48.80 14.49 3.17
C ASP A 296 49.97 14.19 4.11
N LEU A 297 49.72 13.36 5.14
CA LEU A 297 50.72 12.92 6.11
C LEU A 297 51.51 11.67 5.66
N GLY A 298 51.24 11.13 4.46
CA GLY A 298 51.94 9.96 3.91
C GLY A 298 51.65 8.65 4.66
N LEU A 299 50.50 8.54 5.31
CA LEU A 299 50.13 7.34 6.06
C LEU A 299 49.75 6.18 5.12
N LYS A 300 50.13 4.96 5.52
CA LYS A 300 49.75 3.73 4.80
C LYS A 300 48.27 3.41 4.99
N GLU A 301 47.66 2.77 4.01
CA GLU A 301 46.23 2.44 3.98
C GLU A 301 45.73 1.70 5.24
N ASP A 302 46.51 0.77 5.79
CA ASP A 302 46.15 0.04 7.01
C ASP A 302 45.92 1.00 8.21
N ALA A 303 46.76 2.03 8.34
CA ALA A 303 46.62 3.04 9.39
C ALA A 303 45.42 3.98 9.14
N ILE A 304 45.07 4.22 7.87
CA ILE A 304 43.87 4.99 7.50
C ILE A 304 42.61 4.21 7.87
N LEU A 305 42.58 2.91 7.58
CA LEU A 305 41.47 2.02 7.92
C LEU A 305 41.24 1.93 9.43
N GLU A 306 42.30 1.74 10.22
CA GLU A 306 42.20 1.74 11.69
C GLU A 306 41.62 3.06 12.22
N ARG A 307 42.07 4.18 11.66
CA ARG A 307 41.62 5.52 12.08
C ARG A 307 40.16 5.78 11.71
N LEU A 308 39.72 5.36 10.53
CA LEU A 308 38.32 5.41 10.10
C LEU A 308 37.42 4.58 11.02
N GLN A 309 37.80 3.32 11.29
CA GLN A 309 37.04 2.45 12.17
C GLN A 309 36.93 3.02 13.59
N LYS A 310 38.04 3.53 14.15
CA LYS A 310 38.08 4.05 15.52
C LYS A 310 37.34 5.38 15.66
N LYS A 311 37.48 6.31 14.70
CA LYS A 311 36.85 7.63 14.80
C LYS A 311 35.36 7.62 14.48
N LEU A 312 34.96 6.86 13.46
CA LEU A 312 33.57 6.82 13.01
C LEU A 312 32.78 5.66 13.63
N ASN A 313 33.43 4.81 14.43
CA ASN A 313 32.86 3.61 15.02
C ASN A 313 32.17 2.70 13.98
N ILE A 314 32.86 2.49 12.85
CA ILE A 314 32.34 1.73 11.69
C ILE A 314 33.08 0.40 11.52
N SER A 315 32.43 -0.53 10.80
CA SER A 315 33.04 -1.81 10.45
C SER A 315 34.22 -1.65 9.48
N LEU A 316 35.15 -2.61 9.49
CA LEU A 316 36.27 -2.64 8.52
C LEU A 316 35.76 -2.59 7.07
N LYS A 317 34.67 -3.31 6.77
CA LYS A 317 34.05 -3.32 5.44
C LYS A 317 33.60 -1.92 5.01
N THR A 318 32.93 -1.19 5.90
CA THR A 318 32.48 0.19 5.65
C THR A 318 33.67 1.15 5.49
N ALA A 319 34.72 0.99 6.31
CA ALA A 319 35.93 1.78 6.19
C ALA A 319 36.64 1.55 4.84
N GLN A 320 36.71 0.29 4.37
CA GLN A 320 37.26 -0.06 3.05
C GLN A 320 36.42 0.54 1.90
N GLU A 321 35.09 0.53 2.02
CA GLU A 321 34.20 1.16 1.04
C GLU A 321 34.44 2.68 0.96
N TYR A 322 34.59 3.36 2.10
CA TYR A 322 34.92 4.80 2.13
C TYR A 322 36.31 5.09 1.56
N LEU A 323 37.34 4.33 1.96
CA LEU A 323 38.70 4.48 1.42
C LEU A 323 38.72 4.28 -0.10
N LYS A 324 38.06 3.25 -0.61
CA LYS A 324 37.94 3.00 -2.07
C LYS A 324 37.21 4.13 -2.81
N THR A 325 36.22 4.74 -2.16
CA THR A 325 35.40 5.80 -2.76
C THR A 325 36.13 7.13 -2.80
N PHE A 326 36.79 7.52 -1.70
CA PHE A 326 37.40 8.85 -1.55
C PHE A 326 38.90 8.86 -1.85
N GLY A 327 39.63 7.75 -1.62
CA GLY A 327 41.06 7.66 -1.90
C GLY A 327 41.42 7.67 -3.38
N LYS A 328 40.51 7.25 -4.27
CA LYS A 328 40.71 7.32 -5.73
C LYS A 328 40.66 8.73 -6.32
N GLN A 329 40.15 9.71 -5.57
CA GLN A 329 40.08 11.11 -6.04
C GLN A 329 41.39 11.88 -5.81
N MET A 330 42.41 11.26 -5.21
CA MET A 330 43.63 11.92 -4.74
C MET A 330 44.93 11.37 -5.38
N ILE A 331 44.82 10.49 -6.39
CA ILE A 331 45.97 9.99 -7.17
C ILE A 331 46.08 10.77 -8.47
#